data_AF-A0A951HAH7-F1
#
_entry.id   AF-A0A951HAH7-F1
#
_cell.length_a   1.000
_cell.length_b   1.000
_cell.length_c   1.000
_cell.angle_alpha   90.00
_cell.angle_beta   90.00
_cell.angle_gamma   90.00
#
_symmetry.space_group_name_H-M   'P 1'
#
loop_
_entity.id
_entity.type
_entity.pdbx_description
1 polymer ?
#
loop_
_entity_poly.entity_id
_entity_poly.type
_entity_poly.pdbx_seq_one_letter_code
_entity_poly.pdbx_strand_id
1 'polypeptide(L)'
;MPLKVGTNALFINYINCQAGGGEESMKKRGFALVEILVVVAILTILMAILLPAFSGVRGAARRTQCASNLRQLGEAIQLYATDNERYPRGLDPADKYTPQIWPPEYQQTMADTPLLPVVMDPYVKNKSLWECPSDYGFDVCDTTGIPLPTRPSCYEKYSMSYFYRTELTLLNLADEHLSRPVETNVLEDGSGDWHGTGVTSFWSSKRYNILYADGHVKNVDRDGFNAAWSVPLR
;
A
#
# COMPACT_ATOMS: atom_id res chain seq x y z
N MET A 1 -42.16 -33.59 46.73
CA MET A 1 -42.59 -34.22 48.00
C MET A 1 -42.14 -35.69 48.00
N PRO A 2 -41.78 -36.27 49.16
CA PRO A 2 -40.39 -36.62 49.48
C PRO A 2 -40.19 -38.11 49.90
N LEU A 3 -38.97 -38.41 50.41
CA LEU A 3 -38.56 -39.52 51.32
C LEU A 3 -37.90 -40.73 50.60
N LYS A 4 -36.80 -41.36 51.06
CA LYS A 4 -35.95 -41.35 52.29
C LYS A 4 -34.61 -42.00 51.90
N VAL A 5 -33.42 -41.49 52.24
CA VAL A 5 -32.65 -41.60 53.50
C VAL A 5 -32.33 -43.04 53.96
N GLY A 6 -31.03 -43.32 54.11
CA GLY A 6 -30.43 -44.49 54.75
C GLY A 6 -28.93 -44.56 54.41
N THR A 7 -28.06 -43.72 54.99
CA THR A 7 -27.40 -43.88 56.31
C THR A 7 -26.43 -45.06 56.36
N ASN A 8 -25.12 -44.74 56.42
CA ASN A 8 -24.00 -45.45 57.04
C ASN A 8 -22.78 -44.52 56.81
N ALA A 9 -22.41 -43.55 57.64
CA ALA A 9 -22.04 -43.59 59.06
C ALA A 9 -21.04 -44.73 59.35
N LEU A 10 -19.90 -44.36 59.96
CA LEU A 10 -18.62 -45.09 60.15
C LEU A 10 -17.65 -44.78 59.00
N PHE A 11 -16.77 -43.78 59.04
CA PHE A 11 -15.76 -43.53 60.07
C PHE A 11 -15.47 -42.02 60.17
N ILE A 12 -16.01 -41.37 61.19
CA ILE A 12 -15.40 -40.18 61.80
C ILE A 12 -14.92 -40.63 63.17
N ASN A 13 -13.61 -40.58 63.39
CA ASN A 13 -13.00 -40.06 64.63
C ASN A 13 -11.49 -40.31 64.60
N TYR A 14 -10.73 -39.25 64.32
CA TYR A 14 -9.66 -38.87 65.23
C TYR A 14 -9.76 -37.36 65.44
N ILE A 15 -10.16 -37.01 66.66
CA ILE A 15 -10.39 -35.67 67.19
C ILE A 15 -9.04 -35.09 67.68
N ASN A 16 -8.84 -33.81 67.33
CA ASN A 16 -8.05 -32.74 67.96
C ASN A 16 -6.54 -32.90 68.21
N CYS A 17 -5.77 -31.97 67.62
CA CYS A 17 -4.82 -31.14 68.39
C CYS A 17 -4.50 -29.82 67.66
N GLN A 18 -5.07 -28.73 68.19
CA GLN A 18 -4.48 -27.40 68.38
C GLN A 18 -4.11 -26.54 67.15
N ALA A 19 -4.73 -25.36 67.14
CA ALA A 19 -4.36 -24.19 66.40
C ALA A 19 -2.84 -23.89 66.46
N GLY A 20 -2.21 -23.87 65.29
CA GLY A 20 -0.93 -23.25 65.06
C GLY A 20 -1.07 -22.37 63.82
N GLY A 21 -1.30 -21.07 64.04
CA GLY A 21 -1.33 -20.08 62.97
C GLY A 21 0.01 -20.05 62.24
N GLY A 22 -0.02 -20.43 60.97
CA GLY A 22 1.05 -20.22 60.01
C GLY A 22 0.44 -19.69 58.73
N GLU A 23 -0.04 -18.45 58.74
CA GLU A 23 -0.14 -17.68 57.51
C GLU A 23 1.29 -17.60 56.95
N GLU A 24 1.61 -18.41 55.94
CA GLU A 24 2.75 -18.09 55.08
C GLU A 24 2.42 -16.79 54.35
N SER A 25 2.80 -15.69 55.00
CA SER A 25 2.89 -14.37 54.40
C SER A 25 3.80 -14.50 53.19
N MET A 26 3.20 -14.62 52.00
CA MET A 26 3.86 -14.23 50.76
C MET A 26 4.31 -12.79 50.98
N LYS A 27 5.58 -12.61 51.35
CA LYS A 27 6.22 -11.30 51.48
C LYS A 27 6.01 -10.57 50.17
N LYS A 28 4.99 -9.71 50.13
CA LYS A 28 4.78 -8.78 49.03
C LYS A 28 6.00 -7.87 49.03
N ARG A 29 6.97 -8.18 48.15
CA ARG A 29 8.09 -7.30 47.87
C ARG A 29 7.48 -6.06 47.20
N GLY A 30 7.20 -5.03 47.99
CA GLY A 30 6.76 -3.75 47.47
C GLY A 30 7.92 -3.11 46.72
N PHE A 31 7.72 -2.83 45.43
CA PHE A 31 8.66 -2.01 44.68
C PHE A 31 8.72 -0.61 45.32
N ALA A 32 9.92 -0.07 45.47
CA ALA A 32 10.06 1.29 45.95
C ALA A 32 9.50 2.25 44.89
N LEU A 33 8.73 3.25 45.31
CA LEU A 33 8.14 4.25 44.40
C LEU A 33 9.20 4.91 43.51
N VAL A 34 10.42 5.08 44.06
CA VAL A 34 11.59 5.60 43.35
C VAL A 34 12.05 4.69 42.20
N GLU A 35 12.01 3.36 42.37
CA GLU A 35 12.42 2.41 41.33
C GLU A 35 11.50 2.51 40.11
N ILE A 36 10.19 2.60 40.33
CA ILE A 36 9.22 2.77 39.25
C ILE A 36 9.37 4.15 38.60
N LEU A 37 9.59 5.20 39.40
CA LEU A 37 9.73 6.57 38.91
C LEU A 37 10.95 6.74 37.98
N VAL A 38 12.09 6.15 38.32
CA VAL A 38 13.29 6.19 37.47
C VAL A 38 13.06 5.45 36.16
N VAL A 39 12.39 4.30 36.19
CA VAL A 39 12.15 3.50 34.98
C VAL A 39 11.24 4.26 34.02
N VAL A 40 10.13 4.83 34.51
CA VAL A 40 9.25 5.62 33.64
C VAL A 40 9.95 6.88 33.14
N ALA A 41 10.80 7.53 33.94
CA ALA A 41 11.58 8.69 33.51
C ALA A 41 12.57 8.34 32.39
N ILE A 42 13.24 7.20 32.46
CA ILE A 42 14.14 6.75 31.38
C ILE A 42 13.33 6.36 30.14
N LEU A 43 12.20 5.65 30.30
CA LEU A 43 11.34 5.28 29.17
C LEU A 43 10.79 6.50 28.43
N THR A 44 10.38 7.56 29.14
CA THR A 44 9.88 8.79 28.50
C THR A 44 10.99 9.53 27.77
N ILE A 45 12.21 9.59 28.31
CA ILE A 45 13.37 10.20 27.63
C ILE A 45 13.69 9.41 26.34
N LEU A 46 13.70 8.09 26.40
CA LEU A 46 13.95 7.24 25.22
C LEU A 46 12.85 7.43 24.16
N MET A 47 11.58 7.41 24.57
CA MET A 47 10.47 7.65 23.65
C MET A 47 10.53 9.06 23.03
N ALA A 48 10.90 10.09 23.81
CA ALA A 48 11.02 11.46 23.31
C ALA A 48 12.06 11.60 22.19
N ILE A 49 13.17 10.85 22.27
CA ILE A 49 14.22 10.85 21.23
C ILE A 49 13.80 9.99 20.02
N LEU A 50 13.09 8.88 20.24
CA LEU A 50 12.69 7.96 19.17
C LEU A 50 11.51 8.46 18.33
N LEU A 51 10.52 9.12 18.93
CA LEU A 51 9.29 9.60 18.27
C LEU A 51 9.53 10.43 16.99
N PRO A 52 10.41 11.45 16.94
CA PRO A 52 10.61 12.24 15.72
C PRO A 52 11.22 11.43 14.57
N ALA A 53 12.03 10.42 14.85
CA ALA A 53 12.61 9.55 13.82
C ALA A 53 11.57 8.61 13.17
N PHE A 54 10.47 8.29 13.87
CA PHE A 54 9.46 7.35 13.37
C PHE A 54 8.59 7.90 12.22
N SER A 55 8.42 9.23 12.09
CA SER A 55 7.57 9.81 11.03
C SER A 55 8.18 9.60 9.64
N GLY A 56 9.49 9.84 9.47
CA GLY A 56 10.22 9.59 8.23
C GLY A 56 10.29 8.11 7.86
N VAL A 57 10.42 7.23 8.86
CA VAL A 57 10.43 5.76 8.67
C VAL A 57 9.09 5.27 8.09
N ARG A 58 7.95 5.80 8.55
CA ARG A 58 6.62 5.42 8.03
C ARG A 58 6.46 5.76 6.55
N GLY A 59 6.98 6.91 6.11
CA GLY A 59 7.02 7.27 4.70
C GLY A 59 7.93 6.33 3.89
N ALA A 60 9.13 6.01 4.38
CA ALA A 60 9.99 5.06 3.68
C ALA A 60 9.36 3.66 3.54
N ALA A 61 8.71 3.18 4.61
CA ALA A 61 8.04 1.88 4.63
C ALA A 61 6.89 1.81 3.62
N ARG A 62 6.02 2.81 3.60
CA ARG A 62 4.90 2.86 2.66
C ARG A 62 5.37 2.98 1.19
N ARG A 63 6.46 3.70 0.88
CA ARG A 63 7.05 3.71 -0.50
C ARG A 63 7.54 2.34 -0.91
N THR A 64 8.19 1.65 0.03
CA THR A 64 8.67 0.28 -0.20
C THR A 64 7.49 -0.65 -0.46
N GLN A 65 6.37 -0.47 0.23
CA GLN A 65 5.15 -1.22 -0.02
C GLN A 65 4.56 -0.94 -1.41
N CYS A 66 4.47 0.33 -1.85
CA CYS A 66 3.98 0.64 -3.21
C CYS A 66 4.92 0.08 -4.29
N ALA A 67 6.24 0.16 -4.10
CA ALA A 67 7.20 -0.47 -5.00
C ALA A 67 7.04 -2.00 -5.07
N SER A 68 6.77 -2.65 -3.92
CA SER A 68 6.47 -4.09 -3.86
C SER A 68 5.15 -4.44 -4.57
N ASN A 69 4.13 -3.60 -4.43
CA ASN A 69 2.85 -3.75 -5.13
C ASN A 69 3.07 -3.62 -6.65
N LEU A 70 3.81 -2.61 -7.12
CA LEU A 70 4.17 -2.43 -8.53
C LEU A 70 4.93 -3.63 -9.08
N ARG A 71 5.88 -4.21 -8.31
CA ARG A 71 6.62 -5.40 -8.74
C ARG A 71 5.69 -6.59 -8.97
N GLN A 72 4.75 -6.83 -8.03
CA GLN A 72 3.74 -7.90 -8.17
C GLN A 72 2.78 -7.64 -9.32
N LEU A 73 2.38 -6.39 -9.54
CA LEU A 73 1.58 -6.00 -10.71
C LEU A 73 2.35 -6.23 -12.02
N GLY A 74 3.65 -5.95 -12.04
CA GLY A 74 4.51 -6.19 -13.20
C GLY A 74 4.62 -7.67 -13.57
N GLU A 75 4.73 -8.55 -12.57
CA GLU A 75 4.67 -10.00 -12.79
C GLU A 75 3.32 -10.41 -13.41
N ALA A 76 2.21 -9.86 -12.91
CA ALA A 76 0.90 -10.13 -13.48
C ALA A 76 0.74 -9.58 -14.91
N ILE A 77 1.31 -8.41 -15.22
CA ILE A 77 1.32 -7.83 -16.56
C ILE A 77 2.15 -8.69 -17.52
N GLN A 78 3.30 -9.23 -17.10
CA GLN A 78 4.08 -10.13 -17.95
C GLN A 78 3.37 -11.46 -18.21
N LEU A 79 2.64 -12.00 -17.21
CA LEU A 79 1.77 -13.15 -17.43
C LEU A 79 0.67 -12.83 -18.45
N TYR A 80 0.01 -11.69 -18.33
CA TYR A 80 -0.97 -11.22 -19.32
C TYR A 80 -0.33 -11.11 -20.71
N ALA A 81 0.84 -10.47 -20.82
CA ALA A 81 1.51 -10.21 -22.08
C ALA A 81 1.96 -11.51 -22.76
N THR A 82 2.36 -12.51 -21.97
CA THR A 82 2.68 -13.86 -22.47
C THR A 82 1.44 -14.53 -23.07
N ASP A 83 0.29 -14.46 -22.39
CA ASP A 83 -0.94 -15.11 -22.84
C ASP A 83 -1.61 -14.39 -24.03
N ASN A 84 -1.41 -13.08 -24.15
CA ASN A 84 -2.13 -12.22 -25.12
C ASN A 84 -1.24 -11.64 -26.22
N GLU A 85 0.06 -11.91 -26.17
CA GLU A 85 1.11 -11.39 -27.07
C GLU A 85 1.13 -9.86 -27.16
N ARG A 86 0.65 -9.17 -26.13
CA ARG A 86 0.58 -7.70 -26.05
C ARG A 86 0.35 -7.21 -24.63
N TYR A 87 0.67 -5.95 -24.38
CA TYR A 87 0.35 -5.28 -23.13
C TYR A 87 -1.17 -5.16 -22.90
N PRO A 88 -1.63 -5.11 -21.64
CA PRO A 88 -3.04 -4.97 -21.32
C PRO A 88 -3.66 -3.74 -21.97
N ARG A 89 -4.78 -3.93 -22.66
CA ARG A 89 -5.56 -2.84 -23.27
C ARG A 89 -6.48 -2.17 -22.25
N GLY A 90 -5.88 -1.49 -21.29
CA GLY A 90 -6.56 -0.73 -20.24
C GLY A 90 -6.10 0.72 -20.17
N LEU A 91 -6.85 1.53 -19.45
CA LEU A 91 -6.51 2.93 -19.14
C LEU A 91 -6.31 3.11 -17.64
N ASP A 92 -5.61 4.18 -17.28
CA ASP A 92 -5.69 4.71 -15.94
C ASP A 92 -6.85 5.73 -15.77
N PRO A 93 -7.13 6.19 -14.54
CA PRO A 93 -8.20 7.14 -14.31
C PRO A 93 -7.96 8.50 -14.96
N ALA A 94 -6.71 8.94 -15.11
CA ALA A 94 -6.38 10.20 -15.77
C ALA A 94 -6.84 10.15 -17.22
N ASP A 95 -6.43 9.13 -17.96
CA ASP A 95 -6.73 9.01 -19.38
C ASP A 95 -8.21 8.71 -19.64
N LYS A 96 -8.85 7.93 -18.78
CA LYS A 96 -10.28 7.57 -18.95
C LYS A 96 -11.22 8.74 -18.65
N TYR A 97 -10.96 9.51 -17.59
CA TYR A 97 -11.88 10.54 -17.12
C TYR A 97 -11.48 11.96 -17.53
N THR A 98 -10.27 12.14 -18.06
CA THR A 98 -9.82 13.40 -18.67
C THR A 98 -9.23 13.18 -20.07
N PRO A 99 -9.96 12.54 -21.01
CA PRO A 99 -9.42 12.17 -22.33
C PRO A 99 -8.91 13.37 -23.14
N GLN A 100 -9.36 14.59 -22.83
CA GLN A 100 -8.89 15.83 -23.46
C GLN A 100 -7.40 16.14 -23.24
N ILE A 101 -6.68 15.39 -22.39
CA ILE A 101 -5.21 15.46 -22.31
C ILE A 101 -4.54 14.85 -23.55
N TRP A 102 -5.27 14.02 -24.31
CA TRP A 102 -4.82 13.40 -25.55
C TRP A 102 -5.33 14.13 -26.79
N PRO A 103 -4.61 14.04 -27.92
CA PRO A 103 -5.11 14.47 -29.21
C PRO A 103 -6.49 13.88 -29.56
N PRO A 104 -7.39 14.65 -30.22
CA PRO A 104 -8.77 14.23 -30.48
C PRO A 104 -8.93 12.86 -31.15
N GLU A 105 -7.97 12.45 -31.98
CA GLU A 105 -7.94 11.16 -32.68
C GLU A 105 -7.91 9.95 -31.73
N TYR A 106 -7.34 10.08 -30.52
CA TYR A 106 -7.26 8.99 -29.55
C TYR A 106 -8.45 8.95 -28.58
N GLN A 107 -9.15 10.07 -28.40
CA GLN A 107 -10.23 10.20 -27.40
C GLN A 107 -11.39 9.23 -27.65
N GLN A 108 -11.69 8.95 -28.93
CA GLN A 108 -12.75 8.00 -29.29
C GLN A 108 -12.41 6.57 -28.85
N THR A 109 -11.16 6.15 -29.06
CA THR A 109 -10.68 4.83 -28.63
C THR A 109 -10.73 4.67 -27.12
N MET A 110 -10.54 5.76 -26.37
CA MET A 110 -10.53 5.75 -24.91
C MET A 110 -11.92 5.59 -24.28
N ALA A 111 -12.98 6.06 -24.94
CA ALA A 111 -14.34 6.01 -24.40
C ALA A 111 -14.78 4.58 -24.02
N ASP A 112 -14.49 3.62 -24.89
CA ASP A 112 -14.86 2.22 -24.72
C ASP A 112 -13.78 1.39 -23.99
N THR A 113 -12.59 1.95 -23.77
CA THR A 113 -11.49 1.21 -23.14
C THR A 113 -11.70 1.12 -21.62
N PRO A 114 -11.70 -0.07 -21.00
CA PRO A 114 -11.89 -0.23 -19.56
C PRO A 114 -10.68 0.28 -18.76
N LEU A 115 -10.86 0.48 -17.45
CA LEU A 115 -9.74 0.72 -16.56
C LEU A 115 -8.85 -0.53 -16.48
N LEU A 116 -7.54 -0.34 -16.34
CA LEU A 116 -6.56 -1.41 -16.27
C LEU A 116 -6.87 -2.51 -15.23
N PRO A 117 -7.31 -2.21 -13.98
CA PRO A 117 -7.64 -3.26 -13.00
C PRO A 117 -8.78 -4.18 -13.44
N VAL A 118 -9.69 -3.70 -14.31
CA VAL A 118 -10.78 -4.50 -14.86
C VAL A 118 -10.23 -5.50 -15.88
N VAL A 119 -9.33 -5.05 -16.76
CA VAL A 119 -8.64 -5.91 -17.73
C VAL A 119 -7.79 -6.97 -17.03
N MET A 120 -7.15 -6.56 -15.93
CA MET A 120 -6.24 -7.39 -15.17
C MET A 120 -6.93 -8.27 -14.12
N ASP A 121 -8.26 -8.24 -13.99
CA ASP A 121 -9.02 -9.05 -13.02
C ASP A 121 -8.73 -10.57 -13.09
N PRO A 122 -8.49 -11.17 -14.27
CA PRO A 122 -8.10 -12.58 -14.36
C PRO A 122 -6.75 -12.88 -13.70
N TYR A 123 -5.80 -11.94 -13.77
CA TYR A 123 -4.40 -12.10 -13.35
C TYR A 123 -4.13 -11.55 -11.95
N VAL A 124 -4.91 -10.56 -11.50
CA VAL A 124 -4.73 -9.88 -10.21
C VAL A 124 -5.97 -10.09 -9.33
N LYS A 125 -5.93 -11.17 -8.55
CA LYS A 125 -7.01 -11.53 -7.61
C LYS A 125 -6.99 -10.69 -6.33
N ASN A 126 -5.81 -10.36 -5.82
CA ASN A 126 -5.69 -9.47 -4.67
C ASN A 126 -5.83 -8.01 -5.10
N LYS A 127 -7.02 -7.42 -4.87
CA LYS A 127 -7.32 -6.03 -5.26
C LYS A 127 -6.52 -4.98 -4.52
N SER A 128 -6.08 -5.28 -3.29
CA SER A 128 -5.22 -4.39 -2.52
C SER A 128 -3.85 -4.16 -3.16
N LEU A 129 -3.45 -4.93 -4.18
CA LEU A 129 -2.25 -4.62 -4.97
C LEU A 129 -2.38 -3.33 -5.76
N TRP A 130 -3.59 -2.95 -6.16
CA TRP A 130 -3.87 -1.70 -6.86
C TRP A 130 -3.94 -0.48 -5.93
N GLU A 131 -3.93 -0.71 -4.61
CA GLU A 131 -3.88 0.33 -3.60
C GLU A 131 -2.43 0.61 -3.22
N CYS A 132 -2.04 1.88 -3.29
CA CYS A 132 -0.79 2.34 -2.69
C CYS A 132 -1.14 2.91 -1.31
N PRO A 133 -0.51 2.46 -0.19
CA PRO A 133 -0.79 2.97 1.17
C PRO A 133 -0.55 4.47 1.37
N SER A 134 -0.05 5.11 0.33
CA SER A 134 0.19 6.53 0.24
C SER A 134 -0.83 7.33 -0.52
N ASP A 135 -1.90 6.67 -0.95
CA ASP A 135 -2.96 7.29 -1.71
C ASP A 135 -3.90 8.12 -0.83
N TYR A 136 -3.73 9.45 -0.86
CA TYR A 136 -4.63 10.43 -0.22
C TYR A 136 -5.47 11.24 -1.22
N GLY A 137 -5.45 10.84 -2.50
CA GLY A 137 -6.21 11.48 -3.57
C GLY A 137 -5.73 12.89 -3.96
N PHE A 138 -6.18 13.37 -5.10
CA PHE A 138 -5.86 14.67 -5.69
C PHE A 138 -7.12 15.25 -6.32
N ASP A 139 -7.14 16.55 -6.66
CA ASP A 139 -8.34 17.18 -7.26
C ASP A 139 -8.19 17.45 -8.75
N VAL A 140 -7.00 17.19 -9.29
CA VAL A 140 -6.52 17.72 -10.55
C VAL A 140 -5.63 16.67 -11.20
N CYS A 141 -5.87 16.42 -12.48
CA CYS A 141 -5.09 15.50 -13.29
C CYS A 141 -3.73 16.13 -13.61
N ASP A 142 -2.66 15.60 -13.02
CA ASP A 142 -1.28 15.95 -13.28
C ASP A 142 -1.04 17.45 -13.56
N THR A 143 -0.32 17.75 -14.64
CA THR A 143 0.20 19.06 -15.02
C THR A 143 -0.78 19.84 -15.88
N THR A 144 -1.94 19.25 -16.16
CA THR A 144 -2.91 19.78 -17.14
C THR A 144 -3.88 20.76 -16.49
N GLY A 145 -4.01 20.72 -15.16
CA GLY A 145 -4.94 21.55 -14.40
C GLY A 145 -6.40 21.15 -14.58
N ILE A 146 -6.65 20.01 -15.22
CA ILE A 146 -8.00 19.50 -15.46
C ILE A 146 -8.55 18.88 -14.18
N PRO A 147 -9.79 19.17 -13.78
CA PRO A 147 -10.37 18.58 -12.57
C PRO A 147 -10.47 17.05 -12.67
N LEU A 148 -9.89 16.37 -11.69
CA LEU A 148 -10.02 14.94 -11.48
C LEU A 148 -10.05 14.69 -9.97
N PRO A 149 -11.21 14.86 -9.31
CA PRO A 149 -11.34 14.68 -7.87
C PRO A 149 -11.23 13.21 -7.51
N THR A 150 -10.22 12.83 -6.74
CA THR A 150 -9.93 11.44 -6.35
C THR A 150 -9.87 11.26 -4.84
N ARG A 151 -10.28 12.25 -4.05
CA ARG A 151 -10.36 12.08 -2.58
C ARG A 151 -11.47 11.09 -2.17
N PRO A 152 -11.27 10.33 -1.08
CA PRO A 152 -10.11 10.36 -0.18
C PRO A 152 -8.88 9.59 -0.69
N SER A 153 -9.03 8.75 -1.72
CA SER A 153 -7.93 8.11 -2.46
C SER A 153 -8.37 7.74 -3.87
N CYS A 154 -7.42 7.77 -4.82
CA CYS A 154 -7.68 7.38 -6.20
C CYS A 154 -8.11 5.91 -6.30
N TYR A 155 -7.56 5.06 -5.44
CA TYR A 155 -8.00 3.69 -5.29
C TYR A 155 -9.46 3.56 -4.84
N GLU A 156 -9.92 4.28 -3.82
CA GLU A 156 -11.32 4.17 -3.39
C GLU A 156 -12.29 4.59 -4.51
N LYS A 157 -11.92 5.60 -5.30
CA LYS A 157 -12.79 6.12 -6.35
C LYS A 157 -12.74 5.31 -7.64
N TYR A 158 -11.56 4.84 -8.03
CA TYR A 158 -11.31 4.25 -9.36
C TYR A 158 -10.65 2.88 -9.32
N SER A 159 -10.50 2.28 -8.13
CA SER A 159 -9.87 0.97 -7.91
C SER A 159 -8.41 0.88 -8.37
N MET A 160 -7.73 2.03 -8.52
CA MET A 160 -6.31 2.09 -8.88
C MET A 160 -5.64 3.36 -8.35
N SER A 161 -4.53 3.19 -7.64
CA SER A 161 -3.65 4.30 -7.22
C SER A 161 -2.61 4.68 -8.29
N TYR A 162 -2.26 3.76 -9.19
CA TYR A 162 -1.15 3.90 -10.13
C TYR A 162 -1.58 4.52 -11.47
N PHE A 163 -0.64 5.19 -12.15
CA PHE A 163 -0.81 5.59 -13.55
C PHE A 163 -0.21 4.53 -14.46
N TYR A 164 -0.79 4.42 -15.65
CA TYR A 164 -0.42 3.44 -16.66
C TYR A 164 0.03 4.16 -17.91
N ARG A 165 1.08 3.65 -18.54
CA ARG A 165 1.54 4.17 -19.81
C ARG A 165 0.54 3.81 -20.92
N THR A 166 -0.48 4.63 -21.08
CA THR A 166 -1.62 4.38 -21.98
C THR A 166 -1.23 4.27 -23.45
N GLU A 167 -0.07 4.80 -23.86
CA GLU A 167 0.47 4.55 -25.21
C GLU A 167 0.62 3.05 -25.50
N LEU A 168 0.91 2.21 -24.49
CA LEU A 168 0.99 0.75 -24.64
C LEU A 168 -0.36 0.19 -25.14
N THR A 169 -1.47 0.74 -24.64
CA THR A 169 -2.83 0.40 -25.08
C THR A 169 -3.15 0.98 -26.46
N LEU A 170 -2.88 2.26 -26.67
CA LEU A 170 -3.26 2.97 -27.90
C LEU A 170 -2.52 2.44 -29.13
N LEU A 171 -1.25 2.07 -28.95
CA LEU A 171 -0.41 1.53 -30.01
C LEU A 171 -0.45 -0.01 -30.06
N ASN A 172 -1.22 -0.65 -29.18
CA ASN A 172 -1.37 -2.10 -29.10
C ASN A 172 -0.01 -2.83 -29.06
N LEU A 173 0.89 -2.35 -28.18
CA LEU A 173 2.28 -2.79 -28.15
C LEU A 173 2.45 -4.14 -27.46
N ALA A 174 3.55 -4.79 -27.81
CA ALA A 174 4.05 -6.03 -27.25
C ALA A 174 5.53 -5.87 -26.92
N ASP A 175 6.12 -6.77 -26.14
CA ASP A 175 7.53 -6.67 -25.73
C ASP A 175 8.50 -6.55 -26.91
N GLU A 176 8.21 -7.21 -28.04
CA GLU A 176 9.03 -7.17 -29.26
C GLU A 176 9.11 -5.78 -29.90
N HIS A 177 8.10 -4.93 -29.67
CA HIS A 177 8.09 -3.54 -30.15
C HIS A 177 8.97 -2.64 -29.28
N LEU A 178 9.31 -3.06 -28.06
CA LEU A 178 10.08 -2.26 -27.13
C LEU A 178 11.59 -2.43 -27.39
N SER A 179 12.19 -1.45 -28.08
CA SER A 179 13.65 -1.45 -28.31
C SER A 179 14.50 -1.33 -27.02
N ARG A 180 13.92 -0.79 -25.94
CA ARG A 180 14.63 -0.50 -24.67
C ARG A 180 13.75 -0.84 -23.44
N PRO A 181 13.41 -2.12 -23.21
CA PRO A 181 12.44 -2.51 -22.17
C PRO A 181 12.89 -2.15 -20.74
N VAL A 182 14.19 -2.12 -20.47
CA VAL A 182 14.77 -1.71 -19.17
C VAL A 182 14.64 -0.20 -18.93
N GLU A 183 14.22 0.59 -19.91
CA GLU A 183 14.04 2.03 -19.77
C GLU A 183 12.60 2.49 -20.03
N THR A 184 11.80 1.67 -20.69
CA THR A 184 10.37 1.90 -20.92
C THR A 184 9.57 1.69 -19.63
N ASN A 185 8.94 2.74 -19.11
CA ASN A 185 7.95 2.62 -18.02
C ASN A 185 6.65 1.94 -18.50
N VAL A 186 5.98 1.27 -17.57
CA VAL A 186 4.68 0.59 -17.78
C VAL A 186 3.66 1.09 -16.77
N LEU A 187 3.99 1.02 -15.48
CA LEU A 187 3.18 1.56 -14.39
C LEU A 187 4.04 2.46 -13.52
N GLU A 188 3.39 3.38 -12.83
CA GLU A 188 4.04 4.26 -11.87
C GLU A 188 3.07 4.68 -10.78
N ASP A 189 3.61 5.04 -9.62
CA ASP A 189 2.78 5.76 -8.65
C ASP A 189 2.62 7.23 -9.06
N GLY A 190 1.37 7.63 -9.15
CA GLY A 190 1.01 8.97 -9.58
C GLY A 190 1.42 10.04 -8.58
N SER A 191 2.18 11.02 -9.06
CA SER A 191 2.57 12.22 -8.32
C SER A 191 3.42 11.92 -7.07
N GLY A 192 4.72 11.73 -7.33
CA GLY A 192 5.76 11.46 -6.35
C GLY A 192 5.66 12.30 -5.06
N ASP A 193 6.17 11.69 -3.99
CA ASP A 193 5.87 12.03 -2.61
C ASP A 193 4.36 12.39 -2.41
N TRP A 194 3.59 11.30 -2.59
CA TRP A 194 2.31 10.88 -2.00
C TRP A 194 1.06 11.51 -2.63
N HIS A 195 0.24 10.68 -3.30
CA HIS A 195 -1.09 11.05 -3.81
C HIS A 195 -1.78 11.95 -2.77
N GLY A 196 -2.07 13.20 -3.10
CA GLY A 196 -2.36 14.19 -2.06
C GLY A 196 -1.96 15.60 -2.44
N THR A 197 -0.93 15.74 -3.26
CA THR A 197 -0.34 17.03 -3.58
C THR A 197 -0.91 17.54 -4.91
N GLY A 198 -1.47 18.77 -4.92
CA GLY A 198 -2.12 19.37 -6.09
C GLY A 198 -1.15 19.71 -7.25
N VAL A 199 -1.66 20.36 -8.30
CA VAL A 199 -0.91 20.70 -9.54
C VAL A 199 0.46 21.33 -9.27
N THR A 200 0.57 22.20 -8.26
CA THR A 200 1.78 23.00 -7.98
C THR A 200 2.92 22.20 -7.35
N SER A 201 2.65 21.00 -6.85
CA SER A 201 3.60 20.15 -6.13
C SER A 201 4.08 18.95 -6.96
N PHE A 202 3.57 18.77 -8.18
CA PHE A 202 4.02 17.73 -9.10
C PHE A 202 5.52 17.86 -9.45
N TRP A 203 6.09 19.07 -9.31
CA TRP A 203 7.42 19.41 -9.81
C TRP A 203 8.50 19.62 -8.75
N SER A 204 8.16 19.79 -7.47
CA SER A 204 9.15 20.18 -6.44
C SER A 204 9.59 19.00 -5.57
N SER A 205 10.82 18.52 -5.81
CA SER A 205 11.56 17.59 -4.93
C SER A 205 10.90 16.24 -4.65
N LYS A 206 10.21 15.69 -5.66
CA LYS A 206 9.45 14.43 -5.56
C LYS A 206 10.21 13.23 -6.12
N ARG A 207 9.92 12.05 -5.58
CA ARG A 207 10.43 10.74 -6.05
C ARG A 207 9.27 9.82 -6.42
N TYR A 208 9.47 9.00 -7.45
CA TYR A 208 8.44 8.16 -8.07
C TYR A 208 8.92 6.71 -8.11
N ASN A 209 8.06 5.74 -7.81
CA ASN A 209 8.32 4.35 -8.15
C ASN A 209 7.79 4.09 -9.55
N ILE A 210 8.68 3.66 -10.43
CA ILE A 210 8.36 3.31 -11.81
C ILE A 210 8.62 1.83 -12.01
N LEU A 211 7.61 1.11 -12.48
CA LEU A 211 7.72 -0.22 -13.05
C LEU A 211 8.13 -0.09 -14.52
N TYR A 212 9.17 -0.80 -14.90
CA TYR A 212 9.68 -0.88 -16.26
C TYR A 212 9.20 -2.16 -16.97
N ALA A 213 9.28 -2.18 -18.29
CA ALA A 213 8.78 -3.26 -19.14
C ALA A 213 9.50 -4.61 -18.90
N ASP A 214 10.78 -4.59 -18.54
CA ASP A 214 11.50 -5.78 -18.08
C ASP A 214 11.08 -6.27 -16.68
N GLY A 215 10.17 -5.56 -16.02
CA GLY A 215 9.55 -5.90 -14.75
C GLY A 215 10.26 -5.34 -13.52
N HIS A 216 11.40 -4.66 -13.66
CA HIS A 216 12.05 -4.04 -12.49
C HIS A 216 11.33 -2.76 -12.04
N VAL A 217 11.43 -2.46 -10.75
CA VAL A 217 10.88 -1.24 -10.17
C VAL A 217 12.03 -0.39 -9.66
N LYS A 218 12.04 0.89 -10.03
CA LYS A 218 13.07 1.83 -9.60
C LYS A 218 12.42 3.06 -8.98
N ASN A 219 12.97 3.51 -7.85
CA ASN A 219 12.60 4.77 -7.25
C ASN A 219 13.47 5.90 -7.81
N VAL A 220 12.89 6.76 -8.64
CA VAL A 220 13.60 7.81 -9.38
C VAL A 220 13.19 9.21 -8.94
N ASP A 221 14.03 10.19 -9.24
CA ASP A 221 13.68 11.60 -9.16
C ASP A 221 12.96 12.07 -10.44
N ARG A 222 12.79 13.38 -10.56
CA ARG A 222 12.13 14.01 -11.72
C ARG A 222 12.84 13.73 -13.04
N ASP A 223 14.16 13.76 -13.05
CA ASP A 223 14.94 13.55 -14.27
C ASP A 223 14.84 12.09 -14.73
N GLY A 224 14.88 11.14 -13.78
CA GLY A 224 14.65 9.73 -14.08
C GLY A 224 13.22 9.45 -14.58
N PHE A 225 12.22 10.14 -14.02
CA PHE A 225 10.84 10.07 -14.53
C PHE A 225 10.76 10.57 -15.98
N ASN A 226 11.31 11.75 -16.26
CA ASN A 226 11.33 12.31 -17.61
C ASN A 226 12.08 11.42 -18.60
N ALA A 227 13.19 10.84 -18.17
CA ALA A 227 13.96 9.91 -18.99
C ALA A 227 13.10 8.72 -19.41
N ALA A 228 12.38 8.08 -18.48
CA ALA A 228 11.51 6.94 -18.77
C ALA A 228 10.37 7.29 -19.76
N TRP A 229 9.72 8.43 -19.55
CA TRP A 229 8.65 8.93 -20.43
C TRP A 229 9.14 9.37 -21.82
N SER A 230 10.40 9.81 -21.91
CA SER A 230 11.01 10.18 -23.20
C SER A 230 11.47 8.99 -24.05
N VAL A 231 11.43 7.76 -23.52
CA VAL A 231 11.80 6.56 -24.27
C VAL A 231 10.80 6.37 -25.42
N PRO A 232 11.28 6.36 -26.68
CA PRO A 232 10.39 6.21 -27.83
C PRO A 232 9.82 4.79 -27.89
N LEU A 233 8.52 4.71 -28.09
CA LEU A 233 7.81 3.48 -28.44
C LEU A 233 7.81 3.39 -29.97
N ARG A 234 8.27 2.27 -30.54
CA ARG A 234 8.42 2.08 -31.99
C ARG A 234 7.76 0.81 -32.45
#